data_AF-A0AAV1IRE4-F1
#
_entry.id   AF-A0AAV1IRE4-F1
#
_cell.length_a   1.000
_cell.length_b   1.000
_cell.length_c   1.000
_cell.angle_alpha   90.00
_cell.angle_beta   90.00
_cell.angle_gamma   90.00
#
_symmetry.space_group_name_H-M   'P 1'
#
loop_
_entity.id
_entity.type
_entity.pdbx_description
1 polymer ?
#
loop_
_entity_poly.entity_id
_entity_poly.type
_entity_poly.pdbx_seq_one_letter_code
_entity_poly.pdbx_strand_id
1 'polypeptide(L)' 'MSVPQTKAELLLAIDKNFSKLISYLNTIPPEITSDKSMDGHAKGT' A
#
# COMPACT_ATOMS: atom_id res chain seq x y z
N MET A 1 16.39 -2.52 -0.66
CA MET A 1 15.89 -2.44 -2.04
C MET A 1 16.67 -1.36 -2.74
N SER A 2 17.20 -1.63 -3.94
CA SER A 2 17.90 -0.59 -4.70
C SER A 2 16.93 0.51 -5.10
N VAL A 3 17.35 1.76 -4.98
CA VAL A 3 16.58 2.92 -5.43
C VAL A 3 16.64 2.97 -6.96
N PRO A 4 15.51 3.13 -7.68
CA PRO A 4 15.52 3.25 -9.14
C PRO A 4 16.42 4.40 -9.60
N GLN A 5 17.27 4.15 -10.60
CA GLN A 5 18.21 5.15 -11.14
C GLN A 5 17.82 5.64 -12.53
N THR A 6 16.85 4.99 -13.18
CA THR A 6 16.35 5.40 -14.50
C THR A 6 14.84 5.56 -14.52
N LYS A 7 14.32 6.29 -15.52
CA LYS A 7 12.88 6.43 -15.75
C LYS A 7 12.20 5.06 -15.93
N ALA A 8 12.84 4.14 -16.67
CA ALA A 8 12.29 2.81 -16.91
C ALA A 8 12.20 1.99 -15.62
N GLU A 9 13.25 2.01 -14.80
CA GLU A 9 13.26 1.35 -13.49
C GLU A 9 12.22 1.95 -12.54
N LEU A 10 12.06 3.28 -12.56
CA LEU A 10 11.06 3.95 -11.73
C LEU A 10 9.64 3.53 -12.13
N LEU A 11 9.33 3.51 -13.42
CA LEU A 11 8.03 3.06 -13.92
C LEU A 11 7.77 1.60 -13.57
N LEU A 12 8.77 0.73 -13.71
CA LEU A 12 8.65 -0.68 -13.33
C LEU A 12 8.41 -0.84 -11.82
N ALA A 13 9.11 -0.06 -10.99
CA ALA A 13 8.91 -0.08 -9.55
C ALA A 13 7.52 0.42 -9.15
N ILE A 14 7.00 1.45 -9.82
CA ILE A 14 5.63 1.94 -9.60
C ILE A 14 4.64 0.84 -9.97
N ASP A 15 4.74 0.29 -11.18
CA ASP A 15 3.80 -0.73 -11.67
C ASP A 15 3.76 -1.96 -10.76
N LYS A 16 4.94 -2.50 -10.40
CA LYS A 16 5.05 -3.66 -9.51
C LYS A 16 4.45 -3.40 -8.13
N ASN A 17 4.81 -2.29 -7.50
CA ASN A 17 4.39 -2.01 -6.13
C ASN A 17 2.92 -1.59 -6.07
N PHE A 18 2.46 -0.79 -7.03
CA PHE A 18 1.09 -0.32 -7.09
C PHE A 18 0.12 -1.44 -7.48
N SER A 19 0.49 -2.31 -8.42
CA SER A 19 -0.32 -3.49 -8.77
C SER A 19 -0.51 -4.42 -7.57
N LYS A 20 0.53 -4.59 -6.75
CA LYS A 20 0.42 -5.35 -5.51
C LYS A 20 -0.50 -4.65 -4.50
N LEU A 21 -0.34 -3.33 -4.32
CA LEU A 21 -1.20 -2.54 -3.43
C LEU A 21 -2.68 -2.60 -3.84
N ILE A 22 -3.00 -2.33 -5.10
CA ILE A 22 -4.39 -2.30 -5.56
C ILE A 22 -5.05 -3.68 -5.45
N SER A 23 -4.28 -4.77 -5.64
CA SER A 23 -4.79 -6.12 -5.40
C SER A 23 -5.24 -6.31 -3.95
N TYR A 24 -4.49 -5.77 -2.98
CA TYR A 24 -4.87 -5.81 -1.57
C TYR A 24 -6.07 -4.93 -1.27
N LEU A 25 -6.07 -3.70 -1.78
CA LEU A 25 -7.19 -2.77 -1.57
C LEU A 25 -8.51 -3.32 -2.12
N ASN A 26 -8.49 -3.96 -3.29
CA ASN A 26 -9.68 -4.56 -3.90
C ASN A 26 -10.21 -5.77 -3.12
N THR A 27 -9.39 -6.42 -2.30
CA THR A 27 -9.82 -7.55 -1.46
C THR A 27 -10.42 -7.13 -0.13
N ILE A 28 -10.22 -5.87 0.28
CA ILE A 28 -10.72 -5.35 1.57
C ILE A 28 -12.12 -4.76 1.35
N PRO A 29 -13.15 -5.26 2.07
CA PRO A 29 -14.47 -4.64 2.05
C PRO A 29 -14.40 -3.17 2.49
N PRO A 30 -15.02 -2.23 1.75
CA PRO A 30 -14.98 -0.81 2.11
C PRO A 30 -15.46 -0.52 3.54
N GLU A 31 -16.40 -1.32 4.05
CA GLU A 31 -17.04 -1.16 5.35
C GLU A 31 -16.06 -1.27 6.52
N ILE A 32 -14.99 -2.08 6.37
CA ILE A 32 -14.00 -2.32 7.44
C ILE A 32 -12.75 -1.45 7.32
N THR A 33 -12.68 -0.58 6.31
CA THR A 33 -11.51 0.29 6.09
C THR A 33 -11.30 1.33 7.19
N SER A 34 -12.36 1.64 7.94
CA SER A 34 -12.31 2.57 9.07
C SER A 34 -12.09 1.88 10.43
N ASP A 35 -12.03 0.55 10.45
CA ASP A 35 -11.81 -0.21 11.67
C ASP A 35 -10.36 0.00 12.16
N LYS A 36 -10.22 0.67 13.30
CA LYS A 36 -8.94 0.89 13.98
C LYS A 36 -8.50 -0.39 14.72
N SER A 37 -8.22 -1.44 13.96
CA SER A 37 -7.86 -2.77 14.49
C SER A 37 -6.37 -2.93 14.86
N MET A 38 -5.52 -1.98 14.46
CA MET A 38 -4.10 -2.03 14.80
C MET A 38 -3.80 -1.43 16.18
N ASP A 39 -3.46 -2.30 17.12
CA ASP A 39 -2.95 -1.91 18.44
C ASP A 39 -1.73 -0.99 18.31
N GLY A 40 -1.76 0.14 19.00
CA GLY A 40 -0.70 1.17 18.97
C GLY A 40 -0.93 2.30 17.96
N HIS A 41 -1.78 2.13 16.94
CA HIS A 41 -2.26 3.26 16.11
C HIS A 41 -3.50 3.95 16.72
N ALA A 42 -4.14 3.29 17.69
CA ALA A 42 -5.30 3.82 18.44
C ALA A 42 -4.91 4.56 19.74
N LYS A 43 -3.63 4.64 20.12
CA LYS A 43 -3.22 5.28 21.38
C LYS A 43 -3.13 6.80 21.20
N GLY A 44 -4.24 7.51 21.44
CA GLY A 44 -4.26 8.97 21.58
C GLY A 44 -5.13 9.75 20.58
N THR A 45 -6.02 9.09 19.83
CA THR A 45 -7.22 9.72 19.26
C THR A 45 -8.45 9.20 19.96
#